data_AF-A0A348VE26-F1
#
_entry.id   AF-A0A348VE26-F1
#
_cell.length_a   1.000
_cell.length_b   1.000
_cell.length_c   1.000
_cell.angle_alpha   90.00
_cell.angle_beta   90.00
_cell.angle_gamma   90.00
#
_symmetry.space_group_name_H-M   'P 1'
#
loop_
_entity.id
_entity.type
_entity.pdbx_description
1 polymer ?
#
loop_
_entity_poly.entity_id
_entity_poly.type
_entity_poly.pdbx_seq_one_letter_code
_entity_poly.pdbx_strand_id
1 'polypeptide(L)'
;MEVLEITDLTVEGFGVAKQSGLVYFVKGIVAPGDVVRAVVTSQRKNYAEAELVELVQASPYRIEPICPHFSQCGGCQLQHIPYHEQLQWKSSFASQNLWKLARVKVDNVHVVPSDLLYGYRAK
;
A
#
# COMPACT_ATOMS: atom_id res chain seq x y z
N MET A 1 13.15 -16.71 1.64
CA MET A 1 12.95 -15.41 0.95
C MET A 1 12.01 -15.67 -0.18
N GLU A 2 10.97 -14.86 -0.33
CA GLU A 2 9.95 -15.00 -1.35
C GLU A 2 10.03 -13.84 -2.35
N VAL A 3 9.64 -14.09 -3.60
CA VAL A 3 9.43 -13.04 -4.61
C VAL A 3 7.93 -12.84 -4.74
N LEU A 4 7.46 -11.66 -4.36
CA LEU A 4 6.05 -11.33 -4.20
C LEU A 4 5.66 -10.15 -5.09
N GLU A 5 4.54 -10.28 -5.80
CA GLU A 5 3.89 -9.15 -6.46
C GLU A 5 2.93 -8.47 -5.49
N ILE A 6 3.12 -7.17 -5.28
CA ILE A 6 2.28 -6.36 -4.41
C ILE A 6 1.01 -5.98 -5.17
N THR A 7 -0.13 -6.38 -4.65
CA THR A 7 -1.43 -6.21 -5.31
C THR A 7 -2.30 -5.14 -4.66
N ASP A 8 -2.09 -4.86 -3.38
CA ASP A 8 -2.86 -3.88 -2.60
C ASP A 8 -2.00 -3.38 -1.43
N LEU A 9 -2.52 -2.42 -0.66
CA LEU A 9 -1.92 -1.91 0.56
C LEU A 9 -2.89 -2.00 1.76
N THR A 10 -2.33 -2.17 2.95
CA THR A 10 -3.07 -1.98 4.20
C THR A 10 -3.20 -0.49 4.54
N VAL A 11 -3.98 -0.15 5.58
CA VAL A 11 -4.14 1.23 6.07
C VAL A 11 -2.80 1.83 6.52
N GLU A 12 -1.95 0.99 7.09
CA GLU A 12 -0.60 1.32 7.56
C GLU A 12 0.40 1.50 6.41
N GLY A 13 0.00 1.17 5.17
CA GLY A 13 0.85 1.23 3.98
C GLY A 13 1.71 -0.01 3.76
N PHE A 14 1.40 -1.14 4.42
CA PHE A 14 2.10 -2.40 4.14
C PHE A 14 1.60 -3.01 2.85
N GLY A 15 2.51 -3.62 2.09
CA GLY A 15 2.17 -4.33 0.86
C GLY A 15 1.35 -5.58 1.14
N VAL A 16 0.34 -5.84 0.32
CA VAL A 16 -0.45 -7.06 0.34
C VAL A 16 -0.15 -7.85 -0.92
N ALA A 17 0.42 -9.04 -0.75
CA ALA A 17 0.62 -10.01 -1.81
C ALA A 17 -0.15 -11.30 -1.51
N LYS A 18 -0.49 -12.05 -2.56
CA LYS A 18 -1.11 -13.37 -2.42
C LYS A 18 -0.34 -14.35 -3.29
N GLN A 19 0.20 -15.40 -2.67
CA GLN A 19 0.93 -16.44 -3.37
C GLN A 19 0.64 -17.78 -2.71
N SER A 20 0.40 -18.82 -3.52
CA SER A 20 0.19 -20.19 -3.02
C SER A 20 -0.90 -20.33 -1.95
N GLY A 21 -1.97 -19.51 -2.02
CA GLY A 21 -3.07 -19.53 -1.06
C GLY A 21 -2.78 -18.83 0.28
N LEU A 22 -1.59 -18.22 0.44
CA LEU A 22 -1.19 -17.46 1.62
C LEU A 22 -1.21 -15.95 1.31
N VAL A 23 -1.69 -15.14 2.26
CA VAL A 23 -1.61 -13.68 2.20
C VAL A 23 -0.33 -13.21 2.87
N TYR A 24 0.44 -12.36 2.20
CA TYR A 24 1.67 -11.79 2.75
C TYR A 24 1.45 -10.30 3.03
N PHE A 25 1.78 -9.89 4.26
CA PHE A 25 1.87 -8.49 4.66
C PHE A 25 3.33 -8.07 4.66
N VAL A 26 3.73 -7.27 3.68
CA VAL A 26 5.13 -6.86 3.45
C VAL A 26 5.36 -5.48 4.03
N LYS A 27 6.10 -5.41 5.14
CA LYS A 27 6.55 -4.15 5.76
C LYS A 27 7.70 -3.57 4.95
N GLY A 28 7.64 -2.27 4.67
CA GLY A 28 8.62 -1.54 3.87
C GLY A 28 7.95 -0.56 2.90
N ILE A 29 8.76 0.12 2.09
CA ILE A 29 8.25 1.07 1.08
C ILE A 29 7.93 0.34 -0.21
N VAL A 30 6.65 -0.02 -0.36
CA VAL A 30 6.13 -0.76 -1.51
C VAL A 30 4.88 -0.09 -2.07
N ALA A 31 4.60 -0.32 -3.34
CA ALA A 31 3.44 0.17 -4.07
C ALA A 31 2.76 -1.00 -4.80
N PRO A 32 1.43 -0.93 -5.04
CA PRO A 32 0.76 -1.85 -5.94
C PRO A 32 1.47 -1.90 -7.31
N GLY A 33 1.69 -3.11 -7.82
CA GLY A 33 2.45 -3.40 -9.03
C GLY A 33 3.96 -3.60 -8.82
N ASP A 34 4.49 -3.39 -7.61
CA ASP A 34 5.88 -3.75 -7.33
C ASP A 34 6.05 -5.28 -7.31
N VAL A 35 7.18 -5.76 -7.84
CA VAL A 35 7.70 -7.09 -7.55
C VAL A 35 8.84 -6.94 -6.56
N VAL A 36 8.74 -7.60 -5.42
CA VAL A 36 9.69 -7.45 -4.31
C VAL A 36 10.26 -8.79 -3.87
N ARG A 37 11.50 -8.77 -3.40
CA ARG A 37 12.06 -9.85 -2.60
C ARG A 37 11.80 -9.52 -1.13
N ALA A 38 11.15 -10.43 -0.43
CA ALA A 38 10.81 -10.26 0.98
C ALA A 38 11.28 -11.45 1.83
N VAL A 39 11.66 -11.17 3.08
CA VAL A 39 11.98 -12.20 4.07
C VAL A 39 10.78 -12.39 4.99
N VAL A 40 10.28 -13.61 5.11
CA VAL A 40 9.19 -13.94 6.03
C VAL A 40 9.73 -13.87 7.45
N THR A 41 9.12 -13.04 8.28
CA THR A 41 9.49 -12.85 9.70
C THR A 41 8.58 -13.63 10.64
N SER A 42 7.34 -13.89 10.23
CA SER A 42 6.38 -14.68 10.98
C SER A 42 5.36 -15.31 10.04
N GLN A 43 4.93 -16.54 10.33
CA GLN A 43 3.91 -17.22 9.54
C GLN A 43 2.80 -17.78 10.44
N ARG A 44 1.56 -17.54 10.02
CA ARG A 44 0.34 -18.11 10.57
C ARG A 44 -0.33 -18.99 9.51
N LYS A 45 -1.44 -19.63 9.90
CA LYS A 45 -2.18 -20.57 9.03
C LYS A 45 -2.58 -19.97 7.68
N ASN A 46 -3.03 -18.71 7.67
CA ASN A 46 -3.63 -18.07 6.49
C ASN A 46 -2.87 -16.82 6.01
N TYR A 47 -1.87 -16.37 6.76
CA TYR A 47 -1.07 -15.21 6.38
C TYR A 47 0.36 -15.30 6.90
N ALA A 48 1.26 -14.54 6.29
CA ALA A 48 2.62 -14.32 6.73
C ALA A 48 2.91 -12.82 6.85
N GLU A 49 3.73 -12.45 7.82
CA GLU A 49 4.40 -11.16 7.86
C GLU A 49 5.77 -11.29 7.21
N ALA A 50 6.13 -10.31 6.42
CA ALA A 50 7.42 -10.26 5.74
C ALA A 50 7.99 -8.84 5.77
N GLU A 51 9.30 -8.74 5.62
CA GLU A 51 10.02 -7.47 5.47
C GLU A 51 10.61 -7.37 4.08
N LEU A 52 10.47 -6.20 3.46
CA LEU A 52 11.07 -5.87 2.17
C LEU A 52 12.59 -5.97 2.29
N VAL A 53 13.20 -6.77 1.41
CA VAL A 53 14.66 -6.88 1.27
C VAL A 53 15.13 -6.10 0.06
N GLU A 54 14.43 -6.24 -1.07
CA GLU A 54 14.85 -5.70 -2.35
C GLU A 54 13.63 -5.44 -3.24
N LEU A 55 13.65 -4.32 -3.97
CA LEU A 55 12.72 -4.06 -5.05
C LEU A 55 13.26 -4.69 -6.33
N VAL A 56 12.65 -5.79 -6.78
CA VAL A 56 13.06 -6.54 -7.98
C VAL A 56 12.57 -5.83 -9.24
N GLN A 57 11.34 -5.34 -9.22
CA GLN A 57 10.76 -4.55 -10.29
C GLN A 57 9.87 -3.46 -9.69
N ALA A 58 10.15 -2.21 -10.04
CA ALA A 58 9.33 -1.08 -9.64
C ALA A 58 8.01 -1.08 -10.42
N SER A 59 6.91 -0.80 -9.71
CA SER A 59 5.63 -0.48 -10.33
C SER A 59 5.80 0.68 -11.33
N PRO A 60 5.15 0.63 -12.51
CA PRO A 60 5.18 1.74 -13.45
C PRO A 60 4.50 3.00 -12.90
N TYR A 61 3.72 2.85 -11.83
CA TYR A 61 3.04 3.93 -11.15
C TYR A 61 3.85 4.49 -9.98
N ARG A 62 5.18 4.33 -9.91
CA ARG A 62 5.96 5.02 -8.88
C ARG A 62 6.30 6.44 -9.28
N ILE A 63 6.37 7.32 -8.28
CA ILE A 63 6.95 8.66 -8.41
C ILE A 63 8.06 8.84 -7.39
N GLU A 64 9.02 9.71 -7.70
CA GLU A 64 10.05 10.08 -6.74
C GLU A 64 9.43 10.93 -5.61
N PRO A 65 9.56 10.53 -4.34
CA PRO A 65 9.09 11.32 -3.21
C PRO A 65 9.79 12.68 -3.15
N ILE A 66 9.04 13.76 -2.90
CA ILE A 66 9.63 15.09 -2.80
C ILE A 66 10.43 15.31 -1.50
N CYS A 67 10.12 14.53 -0.45
CA CYS A 67 10.72 14.70 0.86
C CYS A 67 12.00 13.87 0.96
N PRO A 68 13.16 14.47 1.24
CA PRO A 68 14.42 13.74 1.37
C PRO A 68 14.43 12.81 2.61
N HIS A 69 13.50 13.00 3.55
CA HIS A 69 13.33 12.15 4.74
C HIS A 69 12.25 11.08 4.56
N PHE A 70 11.65 10.97 3.37
CA PHE A 70 10.72 9.89 3.05
C PHE A 70 11.38 8.54 3.33
N SER A 71 10.59 7.54 3.74
CA SER A 71 11.00 6.24 4.31
C SER A 71 11.57 6.22 5.74
N GLN A 72 12.11 7.32 6.26
CA GLN A 72 12.76 7.33 7.59
C GLN A 72 11.94 8.04 8.67
N CYS A 73 11.33 9.18 8.32
CA CYS A 73 10.63 10.04 9.28
C CYS A 73 9.26 9.49 9.74
N GLY A 74 8.64 8.60 8.95
CA GLY A 74 7.31 8.02 9.26
C GLY A 74 6.12 8.98 9.07
N GLY A 75 6.36 10.25 8.72
CA GLY A 75 5.30 11.25 8.55
C GLY A 75 4.42 11.05 7.31
N CYS A 76 4.93 10.36 6.29
CA CYS A 76 4.20 10.04 5.05
C CYS A 76 4.50 8.61 4.60
N GLN A 77 3.45 7.86 4.25
CA GLN A 77 3.55 6.46 3.81
C GLN A 77 3.49 6.30 2.28
N LEU A 78 2.85 7.22 1.56
CA LEU A 78 2.44 7.03 0.16
C LEU A 78 3.06 8.04 -0.83
N GLN A 79 4.07 8.83 -0.45
CA GLN A 79 4.62 9.86 -1.37
C GLN A 79 5.25 9.27 -2.64
N HIS A 80 5.62 7.99 -2.63
CA HIS A 80 6.11 7.27 -3.81
C HIS A 80 5.00 6.80 -4.76
N ILE A 81 3.73 7.09 -4.45
CA ILE A 81 2.56 6.73 -5.25
C ILE A 81 1.89 8.02 -5.77
N PRO A 82 1.59 8.13 -7.08
CA PRO A 82 0.87 9.24 -7.67
C PRO A 82 -0.43 9.53 -6.94
N TYR A 83 -0.76 10.81 -6.82
CA TYR A 83 -1.92 11.22 -6.04
C TYR A 83 -3.24 10.60 -6.55
N HIS A 84 -3.41 10.49 -7.87
CA HIS A 84 -4.62 9.87 -8.44
C HIS A 84 -4.75 8.39 -8.04
N GLU A 85 -3.65 7.63 -8.04
CA GLU A 85 -3.63 6.24 -7.56
C GLU A 85 -3.95 6.17 -6.06
N GLN A 86 -3.47 7.11 -5.24
CA GLN A 86 -3.84 7.17 -3.82
C GLN A 86 -5.36 7.37 -3.63
N LEU A 87 -6.00 8.19 -4.45
CA LEU A 87 -7.45 8.41 -4.40
C LEU A 87 -8.23 7.15 -4.82
N GLN A 88 -7.80 6.51 -5.91
CA GLN A 88 -8.42 5.25 -6.38
C GLN A 88 -8.29 4.13 -5.35
N TRP A 89 -7.10 3.99 -4.75
CA TRP A 89 -6.87 3.04 -3.67
C TRP A 89 -7.79 3.33 -2.47
N LYS A 90 -7.87 4.59 -1.99
CA LYS A 90 -8.77 4.96 -0.88
C LYS A 90 -10.24 4.67 -1.17
N SER A 91 -10.69 4.94 -2.39
CA SER A 91 -12.05 4.65 -2.85
C SER A 91 -12.34 3.15 -2.76
N SER A 92 -11.46 2.35 -3.37
CA SER A 92 -11.55 0.89 -3.39
C SER A 92 -11.49 0.30 -1.98
N PHE A 93 -10.58 0.79 -1.15
CA PHE A 93 -10.44 0.39 0.24
C PHE A 93 -11.73 0.62 1.03
N ALA A 94 -12.33 1.82 0.92
CA ALA A 94 -13.59 2.14 1.59
C ALA A 94 -14.74 1.24 1.11
N SER A 95 -14.95 1.12 -0.21
CA SER A 95 -15.97 0.25 -0.80
C SER A 95 -15.83 -1.20 -0.34
N GLN A 96 -14.61 -1.74 -0.35
CA GLN A 96 -14.35 -3.12 0.07
C GLN A 96 -14.66 -3.34 1.56
N ASN A 97 -14.31 -2.39 2.43
CA ASN A 97 -14.55 -2.54 3.87
C ASN A 97 -16.03 -2.41 4.22
N LEU A 98 -16.77 -1.50 3.59
CA LEU A 98 -18.23 -1.41 3.74
C LEU A 98 -18.92 -2.72 3.37
N TRP A 99 -18.47 -3.35 2.28
CA TRP A 99 -18.98 -4.66 1.89
C TRP A 99 -18.59 -5.76 2.88
N LYS A 100 -17.30 -5.85 3.26
CA LYS A 100 -16.80 -6.94 4.12
C LYS A 100 -17.39 -6.90 5.53
N LEU A 101 -17.54 -5.70 6.10
CA LEU A 101 -17.95 -5.52 7.50
C LEU A 101 -19.47 -5.36 7.66
N ALA A 102 -20.12 -4.62 6.76
CA ALA A 102 -21.52 -4.25 6.89
C ALA A 102 -22.44 -4.84 5.80
N ARG A 103 -21.87 -5.56 4.82
CA ARG A 103 -22.61 -6.07 3.63
C ARG A 103 -23.32 -4.97 2.84
N VAL A 104 -22.83 -3.73 2.95
CA VAL A 104 -23.33 -2.60 2.18
C VAL A 104 -22.50 -2.49 0.91
N LYS A 105 -23.15 -2.63 -0.25
CA LYS A 105 -22.52 -2.41 -1.55
C LYS A 105 -22.56 -0.93 -1.88
N VAL A 106 -21.39 -0.30 -1.93
CA VAL A 106 -21.22 1.07 -2.41
C VAL A 106 -20.20 1.03 -3.54
N ASP A 107 -20.68 1.28 -4.75
CA ASP A 107 -19.82 1.41 -5.92
C ASP A 107 -19.24 2.83 -5.95
N ASN A 108 -17.95 2.95 -6.27
CA ASN A 108 -17.25 4.23 -6.48
C ASN A 108 -17.39 5.24 -5.31
N VAL A 109 -16.88 4.89 -4.12
CA VAL A 109 -16.81 5.85 -3.00
C VAL A 109 -16.02 7.09 -3.43
N HIS A 110 -16.68 8.24 -3.49
CA HIS A 110 -16.04 9.49 -3.90
C HIS A 110 -15.09 9.98 -2.81
N VAL A 111 -13.79 9.96 -3.11
CA VAL A 111 -12.75 10.50 -2.23
C VAL A 111 -12.52 11.96 -2.62
N VAL A 112 -12.90 12.88 -1.75
CA VAL A 112 -12.66 14.31 -1.97
C VAL A 112 -11.14 14.56 -1.93
N PRO A 113 -10.53 15.06 -3.02
CA PRO A 113 -9.11 15.40 -3.04
C PRO A 113 -8.82 16.59 -2.13
N SER A 114 -7.59 16.70 -1.68
CA SER A 114 -7.10 17.90 -1.01
C SER A 114 -6.79 18.97 -2.05
N ASP A 115 -7.14 20.21 -1.73
CA ASP A 115 -6.79 21.38 -2.55
C ASP A 115 -5.26 21.56 -2.65
N LEU A 116 -4.51 21.08 -1.65
CA LEU A 116 -3.06 21.20 -1.56
C LEU A 116 -2.42 19.83 -1.31
N LEU A 117 -1.60 19.35 -2.25
CA LEU A 117 -0.88 18.08 -2.07
C LEU A 117 0.26 18.20 -1.04
N TYR A 118 0.82 19.40 -0.90
CA TYR A 118 1.93 19.71 -0.01
C TYR A 118 1.65 21.02 0.74
N GLY A 119 2.22 21.18 1.93
CA GLY A 119 2.00 22.37 2.77
C GLY A 119 0.60 22.46 3.38
N TYR A 120 -0.22 21.41 3.28
CA TYR A 120 -1.59 21.38 3.81
C TYR A 120 -1.67 21.30 5.34
N ARG A 121 -0.60 20.86 6.03
CA ARG A 121 -0.56 20.74 7.50
C ARG A 121 -0.25 22.11 8.10
N ALA A 122 -1.19 22.65 8.88
CA ALA A 122 -1.04 23.96 9.53
C ALA A 122 -0.40 23.90 10.93
N LYS A 123 -0.26 22.71 11.52
CA LYS A 123 0.36 22.42 12.82
C LYS A 123 0.97 21.03 12.80
#